data_AF-A0A1E3VC23-F1
#
_entry.id   AF-A0A1E3VC23-F1
#
_cell.length_a   1.000
_cell.length_b   1.000
_cell.length_c   1.000
_cell.angle_alpha   90.00
_cell.angle_beta   90.00
_cell.angle_gamma   90.00
#
_symmetry.space_group_name_H-M   'P 1'
#
loop_
_entity.id
_entity.type
_entity.pdbx_description
1 polymer ?
#
loop_
_entity_poly.entity_id
_entity_poly.type
_entity_poly.pdbx_seq_one_letter_code
_entity_poly.pdbx_strand_id
1 'polypeptide(L)'
;MPSSATADRLQAFRFVVVGLANTGFGYAVILVGLFAGLGDIVANALGYAAGLVMSFTLNSRWTFRASASRAAFARYLAVFLFCFGMNLAIVLSARQLGLVDNPVVHLFGISVYSIFFYVGTARFVFGQDKPFSLPLTENWPELSVLTALIGAYVLLWNVPVSHDVIWQMWIARQMLGGATLYRDILELNPPLWFWIALPVEWVAVKLGISAKTAIVAFVFIYMTFAIALLARSIRDLAPASRAILLIAAFLAFTLIGAPDFAQREHLALIAAVPYTILIARRADGREPDWTLALLIGCFASIGLALKHYFALVPILLELWLLTRDGRKWRPLRPEVVTMGAAAILYGIAIVTLAPDYLNAIVPMLTTAYFGYESSWIMVLINPPVFWWVLALGVVLAPWPQQNSCSAAAVLAAIGFALSYVAQQKGWRYHAVPAIGMLVIALAALLEPHRSWGSVLRNVALVFVLSLALVTSALIGPYKNISQDEISQLLKDVPRRGVVMMVTANPSRIWPMVDDWGYVWPSRHFALWMLTAFSQDLKKNGELSPKLAEMANLIRSQTAVDLSCNPPDVIIVDNLERSKASSVEPIGFLSEDQAFDAVFSNYTRDRSIGRFTSYVKAAGWQPSRPKDCRMIY
;
A
#
# COMPACT_ATOMS: atom_id res chain seq x y z
N MET A 1 -7.87 -33.66 29.93
CA MET A 1 -6.83 -33.85 28.89
C MET A 1 -6.66 -32.53 28.16
N PRO A 2 -5.45 -31.99 27.96
CA PRO A 2 -5.28 -30.77 27.17
C PRO A 2 -5.76 -31.00 25.73
N SER A 3 -6.38 -29.99 25.12
CA SER A 3 -6.80 -30.06 23.71
C SER A 3 -5.59 -30.31 22.80
N SER A 4 -5.77 -31.03 21.69
CA SER A 4 -4.69 -31.41 20.75
C SER A 4 -3.80 -30.23 20.34
N ALA A 5 -4.39 -29.05 20.13
CA ALA A 5 -3.67 -27.82 19.80
C ALA A 5 -2.73 -27.32 20.92
N THR A 6 -3.07 -27.55 22.19
CA THR A 6 -2.22 -27.15 23.34
C THR A 6 -1.02 -28.08 23.46
N ALA A 7 -1.21 -29.38 23.15
CA ALA A 7 -0.14 -30.35 23.11
C ALA A 7 0.86 -30.07 21.95
N ASP A 8 0.36 -29.67 20.79
CA ASP A 8 1.20 -29.32 19.63
C ASP A 8 2.03 -28.04 19.87
N ARG A 9 1.45 -27.02 20.50
CA ARG A 9 2.19 -25.80 20.89
C ARG A 9 3.28 -26.10 21.90
N LEU A 10 3.01 -26.98 22.87
CA LEU A 10 3.99 -27.40 23.85
C LEU A 10 5.13 -28.23 23.23
N GLN A 11 4.84 -29.06 22.23
CA GLN A 11 5.86 -29.79 21.47
C GLN A 11 6.77 -28.84 20.67
N ALA A 12 6.20 -27.87 19.96
CA ALA A 12 6.96 -26.86 19.25
C ALA A 12 7.86 -26.04 20.20
N PHE A 13 7.34 -25.66 21.37
CA PHE A 13 8.13 -24.97 22.40
C PHE A 13 9.31 -25.82 22.89
N ARG A 14 9.08 -27.09 23.23
CA ARG A 14 10.16 -28.02 23.63
C ARG A 14 11.21 -28.18 22.53
N PHE A 15 10.77 -28.27 21.28
CA PHE A 15 11.68 -28.37 20.14
C PHE A 15 12.61 -27.14 20.03
N VAL A 16 12.07 -25.93 20.18
CA VAL A 16 12.87 -24.69 20.19
C VAL A 16 13.88 -24.70 21.34
N VAL A 17 13.47 -25.11 22.54
CA VAL A 17 14.37 -25.22 23.70
C VAL A 17 15.50 -26.23 23.44
N VAL A 18 15.19 -27.39 22.85
CA VAL A 18 16.20 -28.38 22.45
C VAL A 18 17.15 -27.80 21.39
N GLY A 19 16.64 -27.02 20.44
CA GLY A 19 17.45 -26.34 19.43
C GLY A 19 18.45 -25.35 20.04
N LEU A 20 18.01 -24.53 21.00
CA LEU A 20 18.88 -23.60 21.71
C LEU A 20 19.96 -24.33 22.54
N ALA A 21 19.56 -25.38 23.27
CA ALA A 21 20.49 -26.22 24.02
C ALA A 21 21.51 -26.89 23.10
N ASN A 22 21.07 -27.41 21.94
CA ASN A 22 21.93 -27.99 20.92
C ASN A 22 23.02 -27.03 20.45
N THR A 23 22.64 -25.80 20.12
CA THR A 23 23.60 -24.79 19.66
C THR A 23 24.62 -24.46 20.74
N GLY A 24 24.17 -24.25 21.98
CA GLY A 24 25.06 -23.95 23.10
C GLY A 24 26.03 -25.10 23.42
N PHE A 25 25.54 -26.34 23.47
CA PHE A 25 26.36 -27.51 23.73
C PHE A 25 27.34 -27.80 22.60
N GLY A 26 26.88 -27.79 21.35
CA GLY A 26 27.73 -28.00 20.19
C GLY A 26 28.87 -26.99 20.16
N TYR A 27 28.58 -25.71 20.42
CA TYR A 27 29.61 -24.67 20.51
C TYR A 27 30.60 -24.90 21.67
N ALA A 28 30.13 -25.32 22.84
CA ALA A 28 31.00 -25.65 23.96
C ALA A 28 31.97 -26.81 23.62
N VAL A 29 31.51 -27.83 22.90
CA VAL A 29 32.37 -28.93 22.41
C VAL A 29 33.43 -28.41 21.43
N ILE A 30 33.07 -27.46 20.54
CA ILE A 30 34.03 -26.80 19.64
C ILE A 30 35.10 -26.08 20.46
N LEU A 31 34.71 -25.28 21.45
CA LEU A 31 35.65 -24.53 22.29
C LEU A 31 36.60 -25.45 23.06
N VAL A 32 36.11 -26.56 23.62
CA VAL A 32 36.94 -27.57 24.30
C VAL A 32 37.91 -28.22 23.32
N GLY A 33 37.47 -28.55 22.10
CA GLY A 33 38.33 -29.12 21.07
C GLY A 33 39.42 -28.17 20.61
N LEU A 34 39.09 -26.88 20.46
CA LEU A 34 40.07 -25.83 20.16
C LEU A 34 41.08 -25.67 21.30
N PHE A 35 40.61 -25.65 22.55
CA PHE A 35 41.48 -25.58 23.73
C PHE A 35 42.41 -26.80 23.85
N ALA A 36 41.93 -27.97 23.44
CA ALA A 36 42.72 -29.21 23.39
C ALA A 36 43.67 -29.30 22.18
N GLY A 37 43.74 -28.26 21.34
CA GLY A 37 44.66 -28.20 20.20
C GLY A 37 44.24 -29.04 18.98
N LEU A 38 42.97 -29.43 18.87
CA LEU A 38 42.48 -30.27 17.76
C LEU A 38 42.38 -29.51 16.42
N GLY A 39 42.54 -28.18 16.44
CA GLY A 39 42.37 -27.32 15.27
C GLY A 39 40.90 -27.13 14.86
N ASP A 40 40.64 -26.14 14.01
CA ASP A 40 39.29 -25.68 13.71
C ASP A 40 38.40 -26.74 13.06
N ILE A 41 38.93 -27.50 12.08
CA ILE A 41 38.16 -28.47 11.31
C ILE A 41 37.66 -29.61 12.20
N VAL A 42 38.56 -30.20 13.00
CA VAL A 42 38.23 -31.35 13.85
C VAL A 42 37.34 -30.92 15.01
N ALA A 43 37.64 -29.79 15.65
CA ALA A 43 36.80 -29.24 16.72
C ALA A 43 35.38 -28.94 16.22
N ASN A 44 35.24 -28.35 15.02
CA ASN A 44 33.95 -28.05 14.40
C ASN A 44 33.15 -29.33 14.10
N ALA A 45 33.78 -30.32 13.46
CA ALA A 45 33.14 -31.59 13.14
C ALA A 45 32.64 -32.32 14.40
N LEU A 46 33.45 -32.34 15.47
CA LEU A 46 33.07 -32.93 16.76
C LEU A 46 31.89 -32.18 17.39
N GLY A 47 31.89 -30.85 17.35
CA GLY A 47 30.79 -30.04 17.86
C GLY A 47 29.46 -30.33 17.18
N TYR A 48 29.44 -30.39 15.84
CA TYR A 48 28.23 -30.73 15.09
C TYR A 48 27.77 -32.17 15.35
N ALA A 49 28.69 -33.14 15.41
CA ALA A 49 28.35 -34.53 15.70
C ALA A 49 27.76 -34.68 17.11
N ALA A 50 28.39 -34.08 18.11
CA ALA A 50 27.94 -34.10 19.51
C ALA A 50 26.58 -33.41 19.67
N GLY A 51 26.39 -32.25 19.02
CA GLY A 51 25.12 -31.55 18.96
C GLY A 51 24.01 -32.42 18.37
N LEU A 52 24.22 -33.01 17.20
CA LEU A 52 23.23 -33.88 16.53
C LEU A 52 22.78 -35.05 17.41
N VAL A 53 23.73 -35.71 18.10
CA VAL A 53 23.42 -36.82 19.01
C VAL A 53 22.60 -36.32 20.21
N MET A 54 22.97 -35.18 20.79
CA MET A 54 22.25 -34.61 21.93
C MET A 54 20.83 -34.19 21.51
N SER A 55 20.70 -33.48 20.40
CA SER A 55 19.42 -33.03 19.86
C SER A 55 18.50 -34.20 19.53
N PHE A 56 19.01 -35.27 18.92
CA PHE A 56 18.23 -36.50 18.69
C PHE A 56 17.77 -37.14 20.01
N THR A 57 18.65 -37.21 21.01
CA THR A 57 18.35 -37.83 22.30
C THR A 57 17.28 -37.04 23.07
N LEU A 58 17.40 -35.70 23.10
CA LEU A 58 16.41 -34.83 23.74
C LEU A 58 15.09 -34.80 22.98
N ASN A 59 15.12 -34.78 21.65
CA ASN A 59 13.90 -34.82 20.85
C ASN A 59 13.16 -36.15 20.99
N SER A 60 13.87 -37.28 21.02
CA SER A 60 13.24 -38.59 21.24
C SER A 60 12.67 -38.73 22.65
N ARG A 61 13.42 -38.37 23.71
CA ARG A 61 13.02 -38.60 25.11
C ARG A 61 12.08 -37.54 25.68
N TRP A 62 12.18 -36.29 25.25
CA TRP A 62 11.48 -35.16 25.88
C TRP A 62 10.48 -34.45 24.97
N THR A 63 10.90 -34.09 23.75
CA THR A 63 10.04 -33.36 22.79
C THR A 63 8.91 -34.24 22.28
N PHE A 64 9.25 -35.38 21.67
CA PHE A 64 8.29 -36.25 20.98
C PHE A 64 7.95 -37.52 21.78
N ARG A 65 8.74 -37.87 22.81
CA ARG A 65 8.54 -39.05 23.66
C ARG A 65 8.32 -40.33 22.84
N ALA A 66 9.21 -40.55 21.87
CA ALA A 66 9.14 -41.64 20.91
C ALA A 66 10.31 -42.62 21.10
N SER A 67 10.17 -43.85 20.60
CA SER A 67 11.21 -44.87 20.69
C SER A 67 12.44 -44.49 19.86
N ALA A 68 13.61 -44.48 20.51
CA ALA A 68 14.88 -44.28 19.82
C ALA A 68 15.28 -45.60 19.14
N SER A 69 15.45 -45.59 17.82
CA SER A 69 15.94 -46.73 17.03
C SER A 69 16.98 -46.27 16.01
N ARG A 70 17.81 -47.20 15.51
CA ARG A 70 18.79 -46.90 14.45
C ARG A 70 18.11 -46.37 13.19
N ALA A 71 16.93 -46.90 12.84
CA ALA A 71 16.13 -46.42 11.72
C ALA A 71 15.58 -45.00 11.95
N ALA A 72 15.17 -44.66 13.18
CA ALA A 72 14.77 -43.29 13.53
C ALA A 72 15.95 -42.32 13.44
N PHE A 73 17.14 -42.74 13.90
CA PHE A 73 18.34 -41.91 13.78
C PHE A 73 18.74 -41.68 12.31
N ALA A 74 18.69 -42.70 11.45
CA ALA A 74 18.95 -42.56 10.03
C ALA A 74 17.97 -41.58 9.35
N ARG A 75 16.68 -41.67 9.67
CA ARG A 75 15.65 -40.72 9.20
C ARG A 75 15.91 -39.31 9.72
N TYR A 76 16.32 -39.17 10.97
CA TYR A 76 16.69 -37.89 11.57
C TYR A 76 17.86 -37.23 10.83
N LEU A 77 18.89 -38.01 10.52
CA LEU A 77 20.04 -37.55 9.75
C LEU A 77 19.66 -37.16 8.32
N ALA A 78 18.78 -37.94 7.66
CA ALA A 78 18.28 -37.60 6.33
C ALA A 78 17.51 -36.26 6.32
N VAL A 79 16.64 -36.04 7.30
CA VAL A 79 15.90 -34.77 7.45
C VAL A 79 16.87 -33.62 7.75
N PHE A 80 17.89 -33.85 8.58
CA PHE A 80 18.94 -32.86 8.86
C PHE A 80 19.67 -32.45 7.59
N LEU A 81 20.18 -33.41 6.82
CA LEU A 81 20.92 -33.17 5.58
C LEU A 81 20.06 -32.44 4.53
N PHE A 82 18.79 -32.83 4.41
CA PHE A 82 17.83 -32.16 3.52
C PHE A 82 17.61 -30.70 3.91
N CYS A 83 17.32 -30.44 5.20
CA CYS A 83 17.10 -29.07 5.68
C CYS A 83 18.37 -28.21 5.56
N PHE A 84 19.53 -28.79 5.86
CA PHE A 84 20.82 -28.12 5.68
C PHE A 84 21.06 -27.78 4.20
N GLY A 85 20.78 -28.71 3.29
CA GLY A 85 20.85 -28.48 1.84
C GLY A 85 19.92 -27.34 1.38
N MET A 86 18.69 -27.28 1.88
CA MET A 86 17.77 -26.17 1.59
C MET A 86 18.29 -24.82 2.11
N ASN A 87 18.80 -24.79 3.35
CA ASN A 87 19.39 -23.59 3.93
C ASN A 87 20.56 -23.09 3.07
N LEU A 88 21.46 -24.01 2.68
CA LEU A 88 22.62 -23.71 1.86
C LEU A 88 22.21 -23.23 0.46
N ALA A 89 21.22 -23.88 -0.17
CA ALA A 89 20.69 -23.46 -1.47
C ALA A 89 20.14 -22.03 -1.43
N ILE A 90 19.41 -21.65 -0.38
CA ILE A 90 18.90 -20.29 -0.19
C ILE A 90 20.06 -19.29 -0.12
N VAL A 91 21.08 -19.57 0.69
CA VAL A 91 22.25 -18.69 0.83
C VAL A 91 23.01 -18.57 -0.49
N LEU A 92 23.22 -19.67 -1.21
CA LEU A 92 23.93 -19.67 -2.48
C LEU A 92 23.15 -18.95 -3.59
N SER A 93 21.83 -19.13 -3.67
CA SER A 93 20.98 -18.43 -4.63
C SER A 93 20.93 -16.92 -4.33
N ALA A 94 20.82 -16.53 -3.07
CA ALA A 94 20.86 -15.12 -2.68
C ALA A 94 22.18 -14.46 -3.06
N ARG A 95 23.30 -15.19 -2.89
CA ARG A 95 24.63 -14.72 -3.32
C ARG A 95 24.70 -14.51 -4.84
N GLN A 96 24.12 -15.42 -5.64
CA GLN A 96 24.05 -15.26 -7.10
C GLN A 96 23.20 -14.06 -7.53
N LEU A 97 22.21 -13.67 -6.72
CA LEU A 97 21.36 -12.51 -6.94
C LEU A 97 21.98 -11.20 -6.41
N GLY A 98 23.25 -11.21 -5.98
CA GLY A 98 23.96 -10.02 -5.48
C GLY A 98 23.65 -9.66 -4.02
N LEU A 99 22.88 -10.48 -3.30
CA LEU A 99 22.57 -10.28 -1.87
C LEU A 99 23.68 -10.88 -0.98
N VAL A 100 24.91 -10.38 -1.16
CA VAL A 100 26.08 -10.83 -0.40
C VAL A 100 26.09 -10.20 1.00
N ASP A 101 26.55 -10.93 2.01
CA ASP A 101 26.68 -10.49 3.41
C ASP A 101 25.37 -9.97 4.07
N ASN A 102 24.22 -10.39 3.54
CA ASN A 102 22.92 -9.93 4.03
C ASN A 102 22.43 -10.82 5.20
N PRO A 103 22.33 -10.28 6.44
CA PRO A 103 21.90 -11.07 7.61
C PRO A 103 20.45 -11.57 7.49
N VAL A 104 19.60 -10.90 6.71
CA VAL A 104 18.20 -11.29 6.48
C VAL A 104 18.12 -12.59 5.69
N VAL A 105 19.04 -12.81 4.74
CA VAL A 105 19.12 -14.06 3.97
C VAL A 105 19.42 -15.24 4.89
N HIS A 106 20.35 -15.06 5.83
CA HIS A 106 20.69 -16.09 6.82
C HIS A 106 19.53 -16.35 7.78
N LEU A 107 18.85 -15.30 8.26
CA LEU A 107 17.67 -15.45 9.10
C LEU A 107 16.54 -16.20 8.38
N PHE A 108 16.29 -15.89 7.10
CA PHE A 108 15.32 -16.58 6.27
C PHE A 108 15.69 -18.05 6.09
N GLY A 109 16.94 -18.34 5.72
CA GLY A 109 17.44 -19.71 5.60
C GLY A 109 17.30 -20.50 6.91
N ILE A 110 17.63 -19.90 8.06
CA ILE A 110 17.52 -20.54 9.39
C ILE A 110 16.06 -20.80 9.74
N SER A 111 15.16 -19.89 9.38
CA SER A 111 13.71 -20.05 9.60
C SER A 111 13.16 -21.21 8.78
N VAL A 112 13.52 -21.29 7.49
CA VAL A 112 13.16 -22.41 6.61
C VAL A 112 13.72 -23.72 7.16
N TYR A 113 15.00 -23.76 7.50
CA TYR A 113 15.62 -24.93 8.14
C TYR A 113 14.83 -25.38 9.36
N SER A 114 14.54 -24.47 10.29
CA SER A 114 13.93 -24.81 11.58
C SER A 114 12.50 -25.33 11.44
N ILE A 115 11.70 -24.74 10.54
CA ILE A 115 10.33 -25.17 10.27
C ILE A 115 10.31 -26.56 9.65
N PHE A 116 11.08 -26.77 8.58
CA PHE A 116 11.12 -28.05 7.89
C PHE A 116 11.75 -29.15 8.75
N PHE A 117 12.76 -28.82 9.55
CA PHE A 117 13.38 -29.74 10.48
C PHE A 117 12.41 -30.15 11.59
N TYR A 118 11.63 -29.22 12.15
CA TYR A 118 10.55 -29.55 13.09
C TYR A 118 9.52 -30.48 12.45
N VAL A 119 8.99 -30.14 11.28
CA VAL A 119 7.96 -30.95 10.60
C VAL A 119 8.49 -32.34 10.26
N GLY A 120 9.69 -32.43 9.69
CA GLY A 120 10.33 -33.70 9.34
C GLY A 120 10.60 -34.56 10.57
N THR A 121 11.08 -33.99 11.67
CA THR A 121 11.32 -34.75 12.90
C THR A 121 10.02 -35.18 13.59
N ALA A 122 9.05 -34.28 13.70
CA ALA A 122 7.76 -34.55 14.32
C ALA A 122 6.94 -35.62 13.56
N ARG A 123 7.08 -35.71 12.24
CA ARG A 123 6.23 -36.55 11.37
C ARG A 123 6.97 -37.75 10.79
N PHE A 124 8.10 -37.53 10.13
CA PHE A 124 8.84 -38.59 9.43
C PHE A 124 9.75 -39.39 10.35
N VAL A 125 10.34 -38.75 11.36
CA VAL A 125 11.25 -39.42 12.31
C VAL A 125 10.49 -40.06 13.47
N PHE A 126 9.65 -39.29 14.17
CA PHE A 126 9.03 -39.72 15.43
C PHE A 126 7.50 -39.89 15.35
N GLY A 127 6.88 -39.71 14.17
CA GLY A 127 5.43 -39.70 13.99
C GLY A 127 4.83 -40.84 13.17
N GLN A 128 5.55 -41.95 12.96
CA GLN A 128 5.15 -43.01 12.01
C GLN A 128 3.84 -43.73 12.37
N ASP A 129 3.45 -43.77 13.65
CA ASP A 129 2.23 -44.45 14.11
C ASP A 129 1.01 -43.52 14.27
N LYS A 130 1.13 -42.23 13.94
CA LYS A 130 0.02 -41.28 14.03
C LYS A 130 -0.64 -41.11 12.65
N PRO A 131 -1.95 -41.43 12.49
CA PRO A 131 -2.65 -41.18 11.23
C PRO A 131 -2.54 -39.71 10.85
N PHE A 132 -2.29 -39.47 9.56
CA PHE A 132 -2.05 -38.15 9.01
C PHE A 132 -3.26 -37.22 9.24
N SER A 133 -3.12 -36.28 10.16
CA SER A 133 -3.89 -35.04 10.16
C SER A 133 -2.92 -33.89 10.38
N LEU A 134 -2.78 -33.02 9.38
CA LEU A 134 -2.15 -31.72 9.56
C LEU A 134 -3.26 -30.74 9.92
N PRO A 135 -3.05 -29.79 10.85
CA PRO A 135 -3.87 -28.58 10.90
C PRO A 135 -3.79 -27.75 9.59
N LEU A 136 -2.86 -28.11 8.68
CA LEU A 136 -2.81 -27.60 7.31
C LEU A 136 -4.05 -27.98 6.49
N THR A 137 -4.75 -29.10 6.76
CA THR A 137 -5.98 -29.40 6.00
C THR A 137 -7.07 -28.37 6.27
N GLU A 138 -7.10 -27.82 7.48
CA GLU A 138 -8.08 -26.81 7.85
C GLU A 138 -7.59 -25.41 7.48
N ASN A 139 -6.33 -25.03 7.76
CA ASN A 139 -5.83 -23.65 7.56
C ASN A 139 -4.93 -23.44 6.31
N TRP A 140 -4.96 -24.35 5.32
CA TRP A 140 -4.24 -24.13 4.07
C TRP A 140 -4.60 -22.82 3.36
N PRO A 141 -5.86 -22.33 3.35
CA PRO A 141 -6.20 -21.10 2.64
C PRO A 141 -5.40 -19.90 3.17
N GLU A 142 -5.35 -19.76 4.49
CA GLU A 142 -4.64 -18.68 5.17
C GLU A 142 -3.13 -18.77 4.94
N LEU A 143 -2.55 -19.97 5.02
CA LEU A 143 -1.12 -20.17 4.78
C LEU A 143 -0.74 -19.92 3.31
N SER A 144 -1.56 -20.35 2.36
CA SER A 144 -1.35 -20.11 0.93
C SER A 144 -1.36 -18.63 0.60
N VAL A 145 -2.34 -17.88 1.12
CA VAL A 145 -2.42 -16.44 0.87
C VAL A 145 -1.31 -15.69 1.59
N LEU A 146 -0.92 -16.10 2.81
CA LEU A 146 0.25 -15.51 3.48
C LEU A 146 1.54 -15.73 2.67
N THR A 147 1.73 -16.95 2.14
CA THR A 147 2.89 -17.26 1.29
C THR A 147 2.85 -16.44 0.00
N ALA A 148 1.68 -16.29 -0.61
CA ALA A 148 1.49 -15.46 -1.80
C ALA A 148 1.75 -13.98 -1.53
N LEU A 149 1.35 -13.45 -0.37
CA LEU A 149 1.66 -12.09 0.06
C LEU A 149 3.17 -11.87 0.23
N ILE A 150 3.88 -12.81 0.85
CA ILE A 150 5.34 -12.74 0.97
C ILE A 150 6.00 -12.76 -0.41
N GLY A 151 5.56 -13.67 -1.29
CA GLY A 151 6.03 -13.71 -2.68
C GLY A 151 5.75 -12.40 -3.43
N ALA A 152 4.54 -11.86 -3.30
CA ALA A 152 4.15 -10.59 -3.91
C ALA A 152 4.98 -9.42 -3.36
N TYR A 153 5.27 -9.39 -2.06
CA TYR A 153 6.15 -8.37 -1.46
C TYR A 153 7.54 -8.45 -2.08
N VAL A 154 8.12 -9.64 -2.19
CA VAL A 154 9.45 -9.82 -2.81
C VAL A 154 9.44 -9.39 -4.29
N LEU A 155 8.36 -9.65 -5.02
CA LEU A 155 8.24 -9.24 -6.43
C LEU A 155 8.00 -7.73 -6.60
N LEU A 156 7.26 -7.11 -5.68
CA LEU A 156 6.82 -5.72 -5.76
C LEU A 156 7.62 -4.78 -4.83
N TRP A 157 8.70 -5.25 -4.20
CA TRP A 157 9.45 -4.48 -3.19
C TRP A 157 9.96 -3.13 -3.70
N ASN A 158 10.20 -3.02 -5.01
CA ASN A 158 10.68 -1.82 -5.69
C ASN A 158 9.65 -1.31 -6.73
N VAL A 159 8.37 -1.64 -6.56
CA VAL A 159 7.30 -1.20 -7.46
C VAL A 159 7.30 0.33 -7.58
N PRO A 160 7.22 0.89 -8.80
CA PRO A 160 7.04 2.33 -8.97
C PRO A 160 5.75 2.79 -8.28
N VAL A 161 5.83 3.93 -7.61
CA VAL A 161 4.70 4.56 -6.93
C VAL A 161 4.40 5.89 -7.60
N SER A 162 3.13 6.29 -7.54
CA SER A 162 2.66 7.50 -8.21
C SER A 162 3.22 8.79 -7.60
N HIS A 163 3.13 9.87 -8.38
CA HIS A 163 3.47 11.22 -7.95
C HIS A 163 2.80 11.63 -6.63
N ASP A 164 1.52 11.32 -6.42
CA ASP A 164 0.82 11.70 -5.18
C ASP A 164 1.37 10.96 -3.95
N VAL A 165 1.74 9.69 -4.10
CA VAL A 165 2.27 8.86 -3.01
C VAL A 165 3.67 9.29 -2.64
N ILE A 166 4.52 9.57 -3.62
CA ILE A 166 5.87 10.09 -3.35
C ILE A 166 5.81 11.50 -2.77
N TRP A 167 4.90 12.35 -3.28
CA TRP A 167 4.68 13.68 -2.73
C TRP A 167 4.21 13.63 -1.27
N GLN A 168 3.31 12.69 -0.94
CA GLN A 168 2.89 12.45 0.44
C GLN A 168 4.07 12.11 1.35
N MET A 169 4.96 11.21 0.92
CA MET A 169 6.15 10.84 1.69
C MET A 169 7.15 12.00 1.79
N TRP A 170 7.31 12.77 0.71
CA TRP A 170 8.13 13.98 0.70
C TRP A 170 7.61 15.01 1.71
N ILE A 171 6.30 15.27 1.73
CA ILE A 171 5.66 16.15 2.73
C ILE A 171 5.93 15.65 4.14
N ALA A 172 5.75 14.34 4.40
CA ALA A 172 6.03 13.77 5.70
C ALA A 172 7.48 14.01 6.12
N ARG A 173 8.44 13.91 5.20
CA ARG A 173 9.86 14.22 5.44
C ARG A 173 10.06 15.68 5.82
N GLN A 174 9.41 16.61 5.10
CA GLN A 174 9.50 18.04 5.41
C GLN A 174 8.90 18.37 6.79
N MET A 175 7.77 17.74 7.13
CA MET A 175 7.13 17.91 8.44
C MET A 175 8.00 17.39 9.58
N LEU A 176 8.71 16.27 9.38
CA LEU A 176 9.73 15.79 10.33
C LEU A 176 10.89 16.78 10.49
N GLY A 177 11.19 17.55 9.43
CA GLY A 177 12.14 18.67 9.44
C GLY A 177 11.60 19.98 10.04
N GLY A 178 10.34 20.00 10.50
CA GLY A 178 9.71 21.17 11.16
C GLY A 178 8.82 22.01 10.26
N ALA A 179 8.57 21.62 9.00
CA ALA A 179 7.63 22.33 8.14
C ALA A 179 6.18 22.18 8.60
N THR A 180 5.41 23.26 8.57
CA THR A 180 3.97 23.27 8.87
C THR A 180 3.15 23.01 7.60
N LEU A 181 2.36 21.93 7.61
CA LEU A 181 1.44 21.57 6.53
C LEU A 181 0.39 22.67 6.30
N TYR A 182 0.08 22.97 5.03
CA TYR A 182 -0.83 24.03 4.55
C TYR A 182 -0.37 25.47 4.71
N ARG A 183 0.77 25.70 5.36
CA ARG A 183 1.42 27.02 5.43
C ARG A 183 2.72 27.04 4.65
N ASP A 184 3.63 26.12 4.99
CA ASP A 184 4.97 26.05 4.41
C ASP A 184 5.00 25.14 3.16
N ILE A 185 3.98 24.26 3.05
CA ILE A 185 3.72 23.40 1.90
C ILE A 185 2.21 23.39 1.66
N LEU A 186 1.80 23.73 0.45
CA LEU A 186 0.39 23.81 0.07
C LEU A 186 -0.06 22.52 -0.58
N GLU A 187 -1.16 21.98 -0.07
CA GLU A 187 -1.72 20.75 -0.57
C GLU A 187 -3.23 20.67 -0.38
N LEU A 188 -3.92 20.04 -1.32
CA LEU A 188 -5.37 20.03 -1.48
C LEU A 188 -6.07 18.97 -0.63
N ASN A 189 -5.36 17.88 -0.34
CA ASN A 189 -5.95 16.74 0.34
C ASN A 189 -6.05 16.99 1.86
N PRO A 190 -7.06 16.41 2.55
CA PRO A 190 -7.18 16.48 4.01
C PRO A 190 -5.96 15.89 4.76
N PRO A 191 -5.70 16.31 6.01
CA PRO A 191 -4.42 16.08 6.67
C PRO A 191 -4.15 14.63 7.06
N LEU A 192 -5.19 13.80 7.25
CA LEU A 192 -5.03 12.38 7.59
C LEU A 192 -4.13 11.64 6.61
N TRP A 193 -4.19 11.99 5.32
CA TRP A 193 -3.33 11.40 4.30
C TRP A 193 -1.84 11.60 4.64
N PHE A 194 -1.44 12.80 5.04
CA PHE A 194 -0.05 13.12 5.38
C PHE A 194 0.34 12.61 6.78
N TRP A 195 -0.60 12.63 7.74
CA TRP A 195 -0.35 12.10 9.08
C TRP A 195 -0.10 10.59 9.10
N ILE A 196 -0.71 9.82 8.19
CA ILE A 196 -0.41 8.39 8.02
C ILE A 196 1.02 8.19 7.50
N ALA A 197 1.53 9.09 6.65
CA ALA A 197 2.89 8.99 6.12
C ALA A 197 3.98 9.38 7.13
N LEU A 198 3.68 10.24 8.12
CA LEU A 198 4.64 10.66 9.15
C LEU A 198 5.37 9.50 9.85
N PRO A 199 4.68 8.51 10.46
CA PRO A 199 5.37 7.39 11.10
C PRO A 199 6.11 6.51 10.09
N VAL A 200 5.62 6.39 8.86
CA VAL A 200 6.26 5.59 7.81
C VAL A 200 7.57 6.23 7.36
N GLU A 201 7.57 7.54 7.11
CA GLU A 201 8.77 8.27 6.72
C GLU A 201 9.75 8.41 7.88
N TRP A 202 9.26 8.51 9.12
CA TRP A 202 10.13 8.49 10.30
C TRP A 202 10.92 7.18 10.38
N VAL A 203 10.27 6.03 10.13
CA VAL A 203 10.96 4.73 10.03
C VAL A 203 11.95 4.73 8.86
N ALA A 204 11.55 5.30 7.71
CA ALA A 204 12.42 5.37 6.52
C ALA A 204 13.73 6.10 6.83
N VAL A 205 13.63 7.30 7.42
CA VAL A 205 14.78 8.13 7.82
C VAL A 205 15.62 7.43 8.88
N LYS A 206 15.01 6.80 9.88
CA LYS A 206 15.74 6.09 10.95
C LYS A 206 16.50 4.86 10.47
N LEU A 207 15.95 4.14 9.49
CA LEU A 207 16.59 2.94 8.92
C LEU A 207 17.49 3.26 7.72
N GLY A 208 17.52 4.50 7.24
CA GLY A 208 18.27 4.89 6.05
C GLY A 208 17.77 4.23 4.76
N ILE A 209 16.48 3.87 4.71
CA ILE A 209 15.84 3.28 3.52
C ILE A 209 15.08 4.35 2.72
N SER A 210 14.83 4.10 1.45
CA SER A 210 14.05 5.03 0.63
C SER A 210 12.59 5.13 1.11
N ALA A 211 12.00 6.32 0.98
CA ALA A 211 10.57 6.55 1.22
C ALA A 211 9.68 5.54 0.48
N LYS A 212 10.03 5.26 -0.77
CA LYS A 212 9.36 4.26 -1.60
C LYS A 212 9.36 2.86 -0.97
N THR A 213 10.51 2.40 -0.51
CA THR A 213 10.62 1.09 0.16
C THR A 213 9.79 1.04 1.42
N ALA A 214 9.80 2.12 2.21
CA ALA A 214 9.03 2.21 3.45
C ALA A 214 7.52 2.17 3.21
N ILE A 215 7.01 2.94 2.24
CA ILE A 215 5.57 2.94 1.92
C ILE A 215 5.12 1.60 1.33
N VAL A 216 5.95 0.95 0.52
CA VAL A 216 5.65 -0.40 -0.01
C VAL A 216 5.55 -1.41 1.14
N ALA A 217 6.52 -1.43 2.06
CA ALA A 217 6.48 -2.31 3.22
C ALA A 217 5.24 -2.03 4.11
N PHE A 218 4.92 -0.76 4.35
CA PHE A 218 3.72 -0.37 5.10
C PHE A 218 2.43 -0.90 4.46
N VAL A 219 2.28 -0.74 3.14
CA VAL A 219 1.08 -1.22 2.44
C VAL A 219 0.96 -2.74 2.50
N PHE A 220 2.06 -3.49 2.38
CA PHE A 220 2.02 -4.95 2.55
C PHE A 220 1.64 -5.36 3.97
N ILE A 221 2.15 -4.68 5.00
CA ILE A 221 1.71 -4.90 6.40
C ILE A 221 0.20 -4.62 6.52
N TYR A 222 -0.28 -3.54 5.92
CA TYR A 222 -1.69 -3.15 5.90
C TYR A 222 -2.57 -4.22 5.22
N MET A 223 -2.13 -4.75 4.07
CA MET A 223 -2.79 -5.87 3.36
C MET A 223 -2.80 -7.15 4.19
N THR A 224 -1.67 -7.52 4.81
CA THR A 224 -1.58 -8.72 5.67
C THR A 224 -2.55 -8.61 6.85
N PHE A 225 -2.64 -7.43 7.47
CA PHE A 225 -3.57 -7.21 8.57
C PHE A 225 -5.04 -7.30 8.11
N ALA A 226 -5.38 -6.70 6.96
CA ALA A 226 -6.72 -6.82 6.36
C ALA A 226 -7.10 -8.29 6.08
N ILE A 227 -6.18 -9.07 5.52
CA ILE A 227 -6.38 -10.50 5.26
C ILE A 227 -6.53 -11.30 6.55
N ALA A 228 -5.79 -10.96 7.62
CA ALA A 228 -5.95 -11.60 8.92
C ALA A 228 -7.34 -11.33 9.54
N LEU A 229 -7.83 -10.08 9.46
CA LEU A 229 -9.17 -9.70 9.92
C LEU A 229 -10.26 -10.41 9.10
N LEU A 230 -10.09 -10.49 7.78
CA LEU A 230 -10.98 -11.21 6.88
C LEU A 230 -11.02 -12.70 7.23
N ALA A 231 -9.87 -13.37 7.28
CA ALA A 231 -9.75 -14.79 7.63
C ALA A 231 -10.40 -15.11 8.97
N ARG A 232 -10.23 -14.23 9.97
CA ARG A 232 -10.84 -14.40 11.29
C ARG A 232 -12.37 -14.28 11.26
N SER A 233 -12.90 -13.42 10.38
CA SER A 233 -14.35 -13.18 10.20
C SER A 233 -15.08 -14.32 9.49
N ILE A 234 -14.37 -15.10 8.68
CA ILE A 234 -14.93 -16.19 7.86
C ILE A 234 -14.47 -17.59 8.31
N ARG A 235 -13.92 -17.71 9.52
CA ARG A 235 -13.30 -18.96 10.00
C ARG A 235 -14.26 -20.15 10.05
N ASP A 236 -15.56 -19.90 10.20
CA ASP A 236 -16.60 -20.93 10.25
C ASP A 236 -17.02 -21.43 8.85
N LEU A 237 -16.54 -20.81 7.76
CA LEU A 237 -16.76 -21.31 6.42
C LEU A 237 -15.83 -22.50 6.12
N ALA A 238 -16.25 -23.36 5.19
CA ALA A 238 -15.43 -24.45 4.68
C ALA A 238 -14.13 -23.92 4.04
N PRO A 239 -12.99 -24.65 4.15
CA PRO A 239 -11.69 -24.17 3.66
C PRO A 239 -11.70 -23.71 2.19
N ALA A 240 -12.42 -24.39 1.30
CA ALA A 240 -12.53 -24.00 -0.10
C ALA A 240 -13.21 -22.64 -0.29
N SER A 241 -14.30 -22.37 0.44
CA SER A 241 -15.00 -21.08 0.39
C SER A 241 -14.14 -19.95 0.98
N ARG A 242 -13.40 -20.23 2.06
CA ARG A 242 -12.42 -19.27 2.60
C ARG A 242 -11.33 -18.95 1.59
N ALA A 243 -10.78 -19.98 0.92
CA ALA A 243 -9.76 -19.79 -0.10
C ALA A 243 -10.22 -18.87 -1.23
N ILE A 244 -11.45 -19.03 -1.72
CA ILE A 244 -12.01 -18.16 -2.77
C ILE A 244 -11.99 -16.69 -2.33
N LEU A 245 -12.53 -16.38 -1.15
CA LEU A 245 -12.59 -15.00 -0.65
C LEU A 245 -11.20 -14.43 -0.32
N LEU A 246 -10.31 -15.22 0.28
CA LEU A 246 -8.96 -14.77 0.62
C LEU A 246 -8.10 -14.55 -0.64
N ILE A 247 -8.21 -15.42 -1.65
CA ILE A 247 -7.54 -15.25 -2.94
C ILE A 247 -8.11 -14.01 -3.67
N ALA A 248 -9.43 -13.83 -3.68
CA ALA A 248 -10.05 -12.65 -4.28
C ALA A 248 -9.59 -11.36 -3.60
N ALA A 249 -9.52 -11.32 -2.27
CA ALA A 249 -8.97 -10.18 -1.52
C ALA A 249 -7.49 -9.95 -1.85
N PHE A 250 -6.66 -11.00 -1.86
CA PHE A 250 -5.26 -10.91 -2.25
C PHE A 250 -5.09 -10.32 -3.67
N LEU A 251 -5.86 -10.81 -4.65
CA LEU A 251 -5.80 -10.33 -6.03
C LEU A 251 -6.35 -8.90 -6.17
N ALA A 252 -7.40 -8.53 -5.43
CA ALA A 252 -7.92 -7.17 -5.42
C ALA A 252 -6.92 -6.18 -4.81
N PHE A 253 -6.22 -6.57 -3.73
CA PHE A 253 -5.23 -5.71 -3.10
C PHE A 253 -3.96 -5.61 -3.95
N THR A 254 -3.48 -6.71 -4.51
CA THR A 254 -2.23 -6.68 -5.28
C THR A 254 -2.45 -6.23 -6.72
N LEU A 255 -3.23 -6.97 -7.51
CA LEU A 255 -3.28 -6.80 -8.96
C LEU A 255 -4.16 -5.63 -9.39
N ILE A 256 -5.35 -5.48 -8.80
CA ILE A 256 -6.23 -4.33 -9.09
C ILE A 256 -5.61 -3.04 -8.53
N GLY A 257 -4.93 -3.11 -7.39
CA GLY A 257 -4.22 -1.99 -6.78
C GLY A 257 -2.88 -1.64 -7.44
N ALA A 258 -2.27 -2.53 -8.24
CA ALA A 258 -0.90 -2.35 -8.76
C ALA A 258 -0.69 -1.05 -9.57
N PRO A 259 -1.61 -0.66 -10.48
CA PRO A 259 -1.40 0.55 -11.30
C PRO A 259 -1.35 1.84 -10.49
N ASP A 260 -2.00 1.84 -9.33
CA ASP A 260 -2.19 3.00 -8.45
C ASP A 260 -1.79 2.61 -7.02
N PHE A 261 -0.66 1.89 -6.92
CA PHE A 261 -0.21 1.28 -5.67
C PHE A 261 -0.03 2.33 -4.58
N ALA A 262 -0.41 1.96 -3.35
CA ALA A 262 -0.43 2.83 -2.17
C ALA A 262 -1.33 4.09 -2.24
N GLN A 263 -2.09 4.35 -3.31
CA GLN A 263 -3.04 5.46 -3.35
C GLN A 263 -4.15 5.35 -2.30
N ARG A 264 -4.81 6.48 -1.99
CA ARG A 264 -5.90 6.55 -0.99
C ARG A 264 -7.04 5.59 -1.29
N GLU A 265 -7.41 5.48 -2.55
CA GLU A 265 -8.41 4.57 -3.11
C GLU A 265 -8.06 3.11 -2.85
N HIS A 266 -6.79 2.78 -2.98
CA HIS A 266 -6.27 1.45 -2.75
C HIS A 266 -6.26 1.13 -1.25
N LEU A 267 -5.84 2.06 -0.38
CA LEU A 267 -5.93 1.88 1.08
C LEU A 267 -7.39 1.76 1.54
N ALA A 268 -8.31 2.53 0.94
CA ALA A 268 -9.73 2.44 1.23
C ALA A 268 -10.32 1.07 0.83
N LEU A 269 -9.93 0.52 -0.33
CA LEU A 269 -10.30 -0.84 -0.72
C LEU A 269 -9.83 -1.88 0.30
N ILE A 270 -8.55 -1.83 0.69
CA ILE A 270 -7.97 -2.76 1.67
C ILE A 270 -8.73 -2.72 3.00
N ALA A 271 -9.09 -1.50 3.45
CA ALA A 271 -9.85 -1.30 4.69
C ALA A 271 -11.32 -1.75 4.59
N ALA A 272 -11.95 -1.52 3.44
CA ALA A 272 -13.36 -1.77 3.24
C ALA A 272 -13.70 -3.26 3.20
N VAL A 273 -12.85 -4.12 2.62
CA VAL A 273 -13.12 -5.55 2.49
C VAL A 273 -13.45 -6.24 3.82
N PRO A 274 -12.61 -6.19 4.88
CA PRO A 274 -12.95 -6.82 6.15
C PRO A 274 -14.20 -6.19 6.81
N TYR A 275 -14.42 -4.89 6.66
CA TYR A 275 -15.62 -4.22 7.17
C TYR A 275 -16.90 -4.68 6.46
N THR A 276 -16.89 -4.74 5.13
CA THR A 276 -18.02 -5.22 4.35
C THR A 276 -18.38 -6.67 4.69
N ILE A 277 -17.36 -7.53 4.86
CA ILE A 277 -17.62 -8.91 5.28
C ILE A 277 -18.16 -8.97 6.70
N LEU A 278 -17.67 -8.15 7.64
CA LEU A 278 -18.24 -8.05 8.99
C LEU A 278 -19.75 -7.74 8.95
N ILE A 279 -20.18 -6.76 8.15
CA ILE A 279 -21.60 -6.40 7.97
C ILE A 279 -22.36 -7.56 7.32
N ALA A 280 -21.80 -8.24 6.33
CA ALA A 280 -22.41 -9.43 5.73
C ALA A 280 -22.66 -10.54 6.77
N ARG A 281 -21.70 -10.78 7.69
CA ARG A 281 -21.88 -11.76 8.78
C ARG A 281 -23.02 -11.38 9.71
N ARG A 282 -23.17 -10.09 10.03
CA ARG A 282 -24.31 -9.60 10.83
C ARG A 282 -25.64 -9.83 10.13
N ALA A 283 -25.70 -9.57 8.82
CA ALA A 283 -26.90 -9.84 8.02
C ALA A 283 -27.28 -11.33 8.02
N ASP A 284 -26.30 -12.24 8.12
CA ASP A 284 -26.52 -13.68 8.30
C ASP A 284 -26.93 -14.08 9.74
N GLY A 285 -27.20 -13.10 10.62
CA GLY A 285 -27.54 -13.32 12.02
C GLY A 285 -26.38 -13.81 12.87
N ARG A 286 -25.13 -13.72 12.39
CA ARG A 286 -23.95 -14.06 13.19
C ARG A 286 -23.50 -12.84 14.00
N GLU A 287 -23.11 -13.09 15.23
CA GLU A 287 -22.53 -12.08 16.12
C GLU A 287 -21.00 -12.25 16.15
N PRO A 288 -20.24 -11.37 15.49
CA PRO A 288 -18.79 -11.39 15.55
C PRO A 288 -18.30 -11.07 16.96
N ASP A 289 -17.15 -11.63 17.33
CA ASP A 289 -16.47 -11.27 18.59
C ASP A 289 -16.26 -9.75 18.66
N TRP A 290 -16.51 -9.18 19.85
CA TRP A 290 -16.47 -7.73 20.03
C TRP A 290 -15.07 -7.16 19.74
N THR A 291 -14.01 -7.90 20.07
CA THR A 291 -12.62 -7.50 19.79
C THR A 291 -12.37 -7.42 18.30
N LEU A 292 -12.85 -8.42 17.55
CA LEU A 292 -12.73 -8.45 16.10
C LEU A 292 -13.50 -7.28 15.45
N ALA A 293 -14.72 -7.02 15.92
CA ALA A 293 -15.53 -5.91 15.46
C ALA A 293 -14.87 -4.55 15.74
N LEU A 294 -14.30 -4.36 16.93
CA LEU A 294 -13.54 -3.18 17.32
C LEU A 294 -12.34 -2.97 16.39
N LEU A 295 -11.52 -4.01 16.18
CA LEU A 295 -10.33 -3.93 15.32
C LEU A 295 -10.69 -3.60 13.87
N ILE A 296 -11.77 -4.20 13.35
CA ILE A 296 -12.25 -3.92 11.99
C ILE A 296 -12.77 -2.49 11.89
N GLY A 297 -13.50 -1.98 12.88
CA GLY A 297 -13.98 -0.59 12.88
C GLY A 297 -12.83 0.42 12.93
N CYS A 298 -11.83 0.21 13.80
CA CYS A 298 -10.60 1.03 13.83
C CYS A 298 -9.87 0.99 12.48
N PHE A 299 -9.70 -0.20 11.90
CA PHE A 299 -9.02 -0.39 10.62
C PHE A 299 -9.76 0.27 9.46
N ALA A 300 -11.08 0.08 9.39
CA ALA A 300 -11.96 0.69 8.40
C ALA A 300 -11.92 2.22 8.46
N SER A 301 -11.84 2.79 9.67
CA SER A 301 -11.75 4.23 9.89
C SER A 301 -10.54 4.85 9.20
N ILE A 302 -9.37 4.19 9.26
CA ILE A 302 -8.13 4.68 8.64
C ILE A 302 -8.29 4.81 7.12
N GLY A 303 -8.91 3.84 6.46
CA GLY A 303 -9.10 3.87 5.01
C GLY A 303 -10.29 4.72 4.54
N LEU A 304 -11.43 4.63 5.21
CA LEU A 304 -12.65 5.31 4.80
C LEU A 304 -12.67 6.80 5.15
N ALA A 305 -11.86 7.25 6.11
CA ALA A 305 -11.73 8.67 6.43
C ALA A 305 -10.81 9.45 5.47
N LEU A 306 -10.08 8.76 4.57
CA LEU A 306 -9.16 9.39 3.60
C LEU A 306 -9.88 10.32 2.61
N LYS A 307 -11.16 10.07 2.35
CA LYS A 307 -12.05 10.94 1.58
C LYS A 307 -13.42 10.94 2.22
N HIS A 308 -14.01 12.12 2.39
CA HIS A 308 -15.36 12.27 2.92
C HIS A 308 -16.42 11.52 2.09
N TYR A 309 -16.21 11.36 0.77
CA TYR A 309 -17.09 10.57 -0.08
C TYR A 309 -17.19 9.09 0.32
N PHE A 310 -16.12 8.50 0.88
CA PHE A 310 -16.11 7.08 1.24
C PHE A 310 -17.03 6.75 2.43
N ALA A 311 -17.55 7.75 3.15
CA ALA A 311 -18.61 7.58 4.14
C ALA A 311 -19.89 6.97 3.52
N LEU A 312 -20.10 7.08 2.20
CA LEU A 312 -21.21 6.41 1.51
C LEU A 312 -21.19 4.89 1.69
N VAL A 313 -20.02 4.27 1.82
CA VAL A 313 -19.90 2.81 2.00
C VAL A 313 -20.56 2.34 3.31
N PRO A 314 -20.15 2.81 4.50
CA PRO A 314 -20.81 2.42 5.74
C PRO A 314 -22.27 2.87 5.79
N ILE A 315 -22.62 4.05 5.24
CA ILE A 315 -24.02 4.51 5.22
C ILE A 315 -24.91 3.52 4.45
N LEU A 316 -24.53 3.11 3.24
CA LEU A 316 -25.33 2.17 2.44
C LEU A 316 -25.43 0.78 3.10
N LEU A 317 -24.35 0.30 3.70
CA LEU A 317 -24.34 -0.97 4.43
C LEU A 317 -25.24 -0.93 5.67
N GLU A 318 -25.26 0.20 6.38
CA GLU A 318 -26.12 0.40 7.55
C GLU A 318 -27.60 0.52 7.19
N LEU A 319 -27.92 1.25 6.11
CA LEU A 319 -29.28 1.33 5.58
C LEU A 319 -29.78 -0.06 5.16
N TRP A 320 -28.90 -0.87 4.57
CA TRP A 320 -29.23 -2.26 4.24
C TRP A 320 -29.49 -3.13 5.46
N LEU A 321 -28.66 -3.06 6.50
CA LEU A 321 -28.93 -3.77 7.76
C LEU A 321 -30.22 -3.28 8.43
N LEU A 322 -30.48 -1.97 8.45
CA LEU A 322 -31.69 -1.39 9.01
C LEU A 322 -32.96 -1.90 8.31
N THR A 323 -32.94 -1.91 6.98
CA THR A 323 -34.08 -2.40 6.16
C THR A 323 -34.30 -3.91 6.30
N ARG A 324 -33.22 -4.68 6.47
CA ARG A 324 -33.29 -6.14 6.65
C ARG A 324 -33.73 -6.55 8.06
N ASP A 325 -33.14 -5.97 9.09
CA ASP A 325 -33.34 -6.39 10.48
C ASP A 325 -34.53 -5.68 11.14
N GLY A 326 -34.98 -4.56 10.56
CA GLY A 326 -36.11 -3.77 11.06
C GLY A 326 -35.94 -3.42 12.54
N ARG A 327 -36.90 -3.83 13.38
CA ARG A 327 -36.89 -3.56 14.83
C ARG A 327 -35.73 -4.23 15.59
N LYS A 328 -35.04 -5.22 15.01
CA LYS A 328 -33.90 -5.90 15.64
C LYS A 328 -32.58 -5.18 15.40
N TRP A 329 -32.55 -4.19 14.50
CA TRP A 329 -31.36 -3.39 14.23
C TRP A 329 -30.90 -2.63 15.47
N ARG A 330 -29.58 -2.58 15.69
CA ARG A 330 -28.96 -1.90 16.83
C ARG A 330 -27.93 -0.89 16.33
N PRO A 331 -28.08 0.42 16.61
CA PRO A 331 -27.14 1.44 16.15
C PRO A 331 -25.78 1.35 16.85
N LEU A 332 -25.78 0.95 18.12
CA LEU A 332 -24.59 0.93 18.97
C LEU A 332 -23.89 -0.43 18.88
N ARG A 333 -22.97 -0.54 17.94
CA ARG A 333 -22.09 -1.72 17.76
C ARG A 333 -20.62 -1.27 17.81
N PRO A 334 -19.67 -2.14 18.23
CA PRO A 334 -18.28 -1.76 18.39
C PRO A 334 -17.68 -1.09 17.15
N GLU A 335 -17.92 -1.65 15.96
CA GLU A 335 -17.41 -1.11 14.70
C GLU A 335 -17.99 0.28 14.39
N VAL A 336 -19.29 0.49 14.60
CA VAL A 336 -19.96 1.78 14.36
C VAL A 336 -19.48 2.83 15.36
N VAL A 337 -19.37 2.46 16.64
CA VAL A 337 -18.89 3.36 17.70
C VAL A 337 -17.45 3.77 17.44
N THR A 338 -16.56 2.85 17.07
CA THR A 338 -15.17 3.19 16.74
C THR A 338 -15.07 4.09 15.53
N MET A 339 -15.84 3.84 14.47
CA MET A 339 -15.86 4.70 13.27
C MET A 339 -16.42 6.09 13.57
N GLY A 340 -17.51 6.18 14.35
CA GLY A 340 -18.08 7.44 14.78
C GLY A 340 -17.12 8.24 15.66
N ALA A 341 -16.48 7.58 16.64
CA ALA A 341 -15.47 8.20 17.50
C ALA A 341 -14.26 8.68 16.69
N ALA A 342 -13.76 7.86 15.75
CA ALA A 342 -12.64 8.24 14.87
C ALA A 342 -13.00 9.44 13.99
N ALA A 343 -14.22 9.51 13.45
CA ALA A 343 -14.69 10.65 12.67
C ALA A 343 -14.75 11.95 13.49
N ILE A 344 -15.27 11.88 14.73
CA ILE A 344 -15.32 13.02 15.66
C ILE A 344 -13.90 13.48 16.03
N LEU A 345 -13.04 12.54 16.42
CA LEU A 345 -11.65 12.83 16.78
C LEU A 345 -10.89 13.43 15.59
N TYR A 346 -11.13 12.93 14.38
CA TYR A 346 -10.51 13.49 13.19
C TYR A 346 -11.02 14.91 12.90
N GLY A 347 -12.32 15.18 13.05
CA GLY A 347 -12.87 16.52 12.95
C GLY A 347 -12.23 17.51 13.93
N ILE A 348 -12.08 17.10 15.20
CA ILE A 348 -11.37 17.88 16.23
C ILE A 348 -9.91 18.09 15.82
N ALA A 349 -9.23 17.05 15.33
CA ALA A 349 -7.84 17.12 14.89
C ALA A 349 -7.65 18.10 13.72
N ILE A 350 -8.57 18.16 12.76
CA ILE A 350 -8.51 19.16 11.67
C ILE A 350 -8.56 20.57 12.24
N VAL A 351 -9.49 20.86 13.14
CA VAL A 351 -9.67 22.21 13.71
C VAL A 351 -8.49 22.62 14.60
N THR A 352 -7.91 21.67 15.33
CA THR A 352 -6.87 21.96 16.34
C THR A 352 -5.44 21.82 15.83
N LEU A 353 -5.17 20.83 14.97
CA LEU A 353 -3.82 20.50 14.50
C LEU A 353 -3.55 20.99 13.07
N ALA A 354 -4.58 21.26 12.28
CA ALA A 354 -4.45 21.73 10.90
C ALA A 354 -5.46 22.84 10.53
N PRO A 355 -5.58 23.93 11.32
CA PRO A 355 -6.57 24.99 11.07
C PRO A 355 -6.39 25.66 9.70
N ASP A 356 -5.16 25.73 9.20
CA ASP A 356 -4.83 26.30 7.88
C ASP A 356 -5.45 25.51 6.71
N TYR A 357 -5.81 24.23 6.92
CA TYR A 357 -6.59 23.49 5.94
C TYR A 357 -7.94 24.17 5.68
N LEU A 358 -8.64 24.54 6.76
CA LEU A 358 -9.96 25.16 6.68
C LEU A 358 -9.87 26.64 6.29
N ASN A 359 -8.84 27.35 6.73
CA ASN A 359 -8.73 28.80 6.55
C ASN A 359 -8.02 29.22 5.26
N ALA A 360 -7.14 28.38 4.70
CA ALA A 360 -6.40 28.70 3.48
C ALA A 360 -6.78 27.75 2.32
N ILE A 361 -6.69 26.44 2.54
CA ILE A 361 -6.85 25.46 1.45
C ILE A 361 -8.30 25.32 0.99
N VAL A 362 -9.26 25.18 1.92
CA VAL A 362 -10.68 25.06 1.56
C VAL A 362 -11.16 26.27 0.74
N PRO A 363 -10.87 27.54 1.12
CA PRO A 363 -11.16 28.70 0.28
C PRO A 363 -10.53 28.62 -1.11
N MET A 364 -9.26 28.20 -1.21
CA MET A 364 -8.60 28.00 -2.51
C MET A 364 -9.33 26.95 -3.37
N LEU A 365 -9.72 25.83 -2.76
CA LEU A 365 -10.46 24.76 -3.43
C LEU A 365 -11.81 25.25 -3.95
N THR A 366 -12.58 25.97 -3.14
CA THR A 366 -13.88 26.51 -3.56
C THR A 366 -13.76 27.54 -4.70
N THR A 367 -12.61 28.20 -4.80
CA THR A 367 -12.38 29.26 -5.79
C THR A 367 -11.87 28.71 -7.13
N ALA A 368 -10.98 27.71 -7.13
CA ALA A 368 -10.29 27.28 -8.36
C ALA A 368 -10.38 25.78 -8.68
N TYR A 369 -10.89 24.92 -7.79
CA TYR A 369 -10.83 23.46 -8.04
C TYR A 369 -11.81 22.96 -9.11
N PHE A 370 -12.78 23.80 -9.49
CA PHE A 370 -13.66 23.57 -10.65
C PHE A 370 -12.85 23.38 -11.95
N GLY A 371 -11.64 23.95 -12.04
CA GLY A 371 -10.76 23.83 -13.21
C GLY A 371 -10.39 22.37 -13.56
N TYR A 372 -10.48 21.44 -12.59
CA TYR A 372 -10.25 20.01 -12.82
C TYR A 372 -11.50 19.22 -13.20
N GLU A 373 -12.70 19.80 -13.12
CA GLU A 373 -13.94 19.10 -13.46
C GLU A 373 -13.92 18.63 -14.92
N SER A 374 -14.43 17.43 -15.13
CA SER A 374 -14.63 16.82 -16.44
C SER A 374 -16.12 16.82 -16.75
N SER A 375 -16.48 16.73 -18.03
CA SER A 375 -17.89 16.62 -18.40
C SER A 375 -18.48 15.32 -17.87
N TRP A 376 -19.76 15.32 -17.49
CA TRP A 376 -20.46 14.13 -17.03
C TRP A 376 -20.36 12.98 -18.04
N ILE A 377 -20.44 13.30 -19.33
CA ILE A 377 -20.30 12.32 -20.42
C ILE A 377 -18.92 11.65 -20.35
N MET A 378 -17.83 12.40 -20.23
CA MET A 378 -16.47 11.83 -20.10
C MET A 378 -16.31 10.94 -18.87
N VAL A 379 -16.96 11.29 -17.76
CA VAL A 379 -16.93 10.49 -16.52
C VAL A 379 -17.66 9.16 -16.71
N LEU A 380 -18.80 9.17 -17.41
CA LEU A 380 -19.66 8.00 -17.63
C LEU A 380 -19.14 7.04 -18.72
N ILE A 381 -18.48 7.54 -19.75
CA ILE A 381 -17.90 6.71 -20.83
C ILE A 381 -16.49 6.19 -20.49
N ASN A 382 -16.04 6.36 -19.25
CA ASN A 382 -14.73 5.87 -18.84
C ASN A 382 -14.73 4.32 -18.81
N PRO A 383 -13.72 3.61 -19.34
CA PRO A 383 -13.70 2.15 -19.41
C PRO A 383 -14.09 1.38 -18.13
N PRO A 384 -13.70 1.79 -16.90
CA PRO A 384 -14.13 1.12 -15.67
C PRO A 384 -15.65 1.08 -15.49
N VAL A 385 -16.38 2.09 -15.95
CA VAL A 385 -17.85 2.18 -15.79
C VAL A 385 -18.54 1.07 -16.58
N PHE A 386 -18.11 0.81 -17.82
CA PHE A 386 -18.65 -0.29 -18.62
C PHE A 386 -18.42 -1.65 -17.95
N TRP A 387 -17.24 -1.85 -17.36
CA TRP A 387 -16.95 -3.07 -16.61
C TRP A 387 -17.83 -3.19 -15.36
N TRP A 388 -18.11 -2.09 -14.65
CA TRP A 388 -19.06 -2.11 -13.52
C TRP A 388 -20.45 -2.54 -13.94
N VAL A 389 -20.97 -2.00 -15.04
CA VAL A 389 -22.30 -2.39 -15.56
C VAL A 389 -22.33 -3.88 -15.89
N LEU A 390 -21.29 -4.39 -16.56
CA LEU A 390 -21.18 -5.82 -16.86
C LEU A 390 -21.13 -6.67 -15.58
N ALA A 391 -20.27 -6.31 -14.62
CA ALA A 391 -20.13 -7.03 -13.36
C ALA A 391 -21.42 -7.01 -12.53
N LEU A 392 -22.09 -5.86 -12.43
CA LEU A 392 -23.39 -5.73 -11.77
C LEU A 392 -24.47 -6.55 -12.46
N GLY A 393 -24.52 -6.54 -13.80
CA GLY A 393 -25.45 -7.36 -14.58
C GLY A 393 -25.26 -8.85 -14.31
N VAL A 394 -24.01 -9.31 -14.20
CA VAL A 394 -23.72 -10.71 -13.84
C VAL A 394 -24.04 -11.00 -12.38
N VAL A 395 -23.74 -10.13 -11.42
CA VAL A 395 -24.06 -10.36 -10.00
C VAL A 395 -25.58 -10.38 -9.74
N LEU A 396 -26.32 -9.49 -10.40
CA LEU A 396 -27.76 -9.33 -10.23
C LEU A 396 -28.60 -10.25 -11.11
N ALA A 397 -27.98 -11.05 -11.98
CA ALA A 397 -28.70 -12.07 -12.72
C ALA A 397 -29.43 -13.02 -11.75
N PRO A 398 -30.57 -13.62 -12.16
CA PRO A 398 -31.47 -14.37 -11.29
C PRO A 398 -30.89 -15.74 -10.94
N TRP A 399 -29.77 -15.74 -10.21
CA TRP A 399 -29.11 -16.95 -9.74
C TRP A 399 -29.92 -17.57 -8.58
N PRO A 400 -29.95 -18.91 -8.46
CA PRO A 400 -30.70 -19.59 -7.40
C PRO A 400 -30.24 -19.27 -5.97
N GLN A 401 -29.04 -18.70 -5.79
CA GLN A 401 -28.44 -18.40 -4.49
C GLN A 401 -27.76 -17.04 -4.54
N GLN A 402 -28.36 -16.04 -3.89
CA GLN A 402 -27.65 -14.83 -3.48
C GLN A 402 -27.25 -14.95 -2.02
N ASN A 403 -26.08 -14.43 -1.67
CA ASN A 403 -25.58 -14.43 -0.29
C ASN A 403 -25.29 -13.02 0.20
N SER A 404 -25.30 -12.86 1.52
CA SER A 404 -25.09 -11.58 2.19
C SER A 404 -23.71 -10.96 1.88
N CYS A 405 -22.69 -11.80 1.64
CA CYS A 405 -21.35 -11.33 1.26
C CYS A 405 -21.35 -10.62 -0.10
N SER A 406 -22.00 -11.20 -1.10
CA SER A 406 -22.12 -10.60 -2.43
C SER A 406 -22.96 -9.31 -2.37
N ALA A 407 -24.09 -9.33 -1.67
CA ALA A 407 -24.95 -8.16 -1.49
C ALA A 407 -24.20 -6.99 -0.81
N ALA A 408 -23.50 -7.26 0.30
CA ALA A 408 -22.72 -6.24 0.99
C ALA A 408 -21.57 -5.70 0.11
N ALA A 409 -20.87 -6.58 -0.63
CA ALA A 409 -19.82 -6.17 -1.55
C ALA A 409 -20.33 -5.31 -2.72
N VAL A 410 -21.51 -5.62 -3.26
CA VAL A 410 -22.19 -4.76 -4.25
C VAL A 410 -22.53 -3.40 -3.67
N LEU A 411 -23.10 -3.33 -2.46
CA LEU A 411 -23.44 -2.05 -1.82
C LEU A 411 -22.20 -1.20 -1.56
N ALA A 412 -21.11 -1.81 -1.10
CA ALA A 412 -19.84 -1.13 -0.96
C ALA A 412 -19.29 -0.64 -2.30
N ALA A 413 -19.37 -1.46 -3.36
CA ALA A 413 -18.99 -1.05 -4.71
C ALA A 413 -19.84 0.12 -5.22
N ILE A 414 -21.14 0.12 -4.97
CA ILE A 414 -22.04 1.25 -5.29
C ILE A 414 -21.62 2.50 -4.52
N GLY A 415 -21.31 2.39 -3.22
CA GLY A 415 -20.79 3.52 -2.43
C GLY A 415 -19.52 4.14 -3.03
N PHE A 416 -18.58 3.30 -3.46
CA PHE A 416 -17.36 3.75 -4.15
C PHE A 416 -17.63 4.28 -5.56
N ALA A 417 -18.56 3.70 -6.32
CA ALA A 417 -18.94 4.18 -7.65
C ALA A 417 -19.64 5.55 -7.56
N LEU A 418 -20.53 5.75 -6.60
CA LEU A 418 -21.13 7.05 -6.30
C LEU A 418 -20.07 8.06 -5.88
N SER A 419 -19.07 7.65 -5.09
CA SER A 419 -17.92 8.49 -4.74
C SER A 419 -17.10 8.89 -5.97
N TYR A 420 -16.90 7.98 -6.93
CA TYR A 420 -16.22 8.26 -8.21
C TYR A 420 -16.99 9.31 -9.03
N VAL A 421 -18.32 9.15 -9.15
CA VAL A 421 -19.19 10.05 -9.92
C VAL A 421 -19.30 11.43 -9.25
N ALA A 422 -19.50 11.49 -7.94
CA ALA A 422 -19.65 12.72 -7.17
C ALA A 422 -18.42 13.65 -7.23
N GLN A 423 -17.23 13.08 -7.48
CA GLN A 423 -16.00 13.87 -7.62
C GLN A 423 -15.88 14.56 -9.00
N GLN A 424 -16.61 14.11 -10.02
CA GLN A 424 -16.64 14.66 -11.38
C GLN A 424 -15.25 14.87 -12.03
N LYS A 425 -14.25 14.05 -11.66
CA LYS A 425 -12.88 14.16 -12.22
C LYS A 425 -12.62 13.17 -13.37
N GLY A 426 -13.14 11.94 -13.24
CA GLY A 426 -12.91 10.88 -14.23
C GLY A 426 -11.51 10.24 -14.16
N TRP A 427 -10.79 10.40 -13.04
CA TRP A 427 -9.50 9.75 -12.86
C TRP A 427 -9.65 8.25 -12.67
N ARG A 428 -8.87 7.45 -13.41
CA ARG A 428 -8.98 5.99 -13.42
C ARG A 428 -8.81 5.37 -12.03
N TYR A 429 -7.90 5.91 -11.23
CA TYR A 429 -7.61 5.37 -9.90
C TYR A 429 -8.79 5.49 -8.92
N HIS A 430 -9.66 6.50 -9.07
CA HIS A 430 -10.91 6.63 -8.30
C HIS A 430 -11.84 5.40 -8.47
N ALA A 431 -11.68 4.63 -9.55
CA ALA A 431 -12.48 3.44 -9.81
C ALA A 431 -11.98 2.19 -9.09
N VAL A 432 -10.73 2.17 -8.62
CA VAL A 432 -10.06 1.01 -7.99
C VAL A 432 -10.91 0.33 -6.90
N PRO A 433 -11.45 1.04 -5.89
CA PRO A 433 -12.17 0.39 -4.81
C PRO A 433 -13.52 -0.19 -5.27
N ALA A 434 -14.21 0.45 -6.22
CA ALA A 434 -15.43 -0.11 -6.80
C ALA A 434 -15.13 -1.40 -7.60
N ILE A 435 -14.04 -1.42 -8.38
CA ILE A 435 -13.60 -2.62 -9.11
C ILE A 435 -13.26 -3.74 -8.11
N GLY A 436 -12.45 -3.44 -7.10
CA GLY A 436 -12.05 -4.41 -6.09
C GLY A 436 -13.24 -5.00 -5.33
N MET A 437 -14.20 -4.18 -4.92
CA MET A 437 -15.41 -4.66 -4.23
C MET A 437 -16.31 -5.51 -5.15
N LEU A 438 -16.42 -5.20 -6.45
CA LEU A 438 -17.13 -6.06 -7.41
C LEU A 438 -16.41 -7.40 -7.63
N VAL A 439 -15.07 -7.43 -7.61
CA VAL A 439 -14.30 -8.68 -7.62
C VAL A 439 -14.63 -9.52 -6.39
N ILE A 440 -14.73 -8.93 -5.20
CA ILE A 440 -15.18 -9.63 -3.98
C ILE A 440 -16.63 -10.12 -4.13
N ALA A 441 -17.52 -9.31 -4.70
CA ALA A 441 -18.92 -9.67 -4.90
C ALA A 441 -19.10 -10.87 -5.84
N LEU A 442 -18.36 -10.89 -6.96
CA LEU A 442 -18.32 -11.99 -7.93
C LEU A 442 -17.72 -13.25 -7.29
N ALA A 443 -16.61 -13.11 -6.57
CA ALA A 443 -15.96 -14.23 -5.89
C ALA A 443 -16.86 -14.85 -4.80
N ALA A 444 -17.64 -14.04 -4.08
CA ALA A 444 -18.58 -14.53 -3.08
C ALA A 444 -19.68 -15.42 -3.67
N LEU A 445 -20.01 -15.30 -4.96
CA LEU A 445 -21.00 -16.15 -5.64
C LEU A 445 -20.43 -17.46 -6.19
N LEU A 446 -19.11 -17.67 -6.15
CA LEU A 446 -18.49 -18.90 -6.63
C LEU A 446 -18.77 -20.05 -5.66
N GLU A 447 -19.39 -21.10 -6.18
CA GLU A 447 -19.64 -22.33 -5.43
C GLU A 447 -18.70 -23.46 -5.88
N PRO A 448 -18.18 -24.29 -4.96
CA PRO A 448 -17.35 -25.45 -5.30
C PRO A 448 -18.14 -26.62 -5.92
N HIS A 449 -19.48 -26.62 -5.86
CA HIS A 449 -20.32 -27.74 -6.27
C HIS A 449 -20.50 -27.82 -7.80
N ARG A 450 -20.68 -29.04 -8.32
CA ARG A 450 -20.62 -29.37 -9.76
C ARG A 450 -21.97 -29.84 -10.32
N SER A 451 -22.96 -28.96 -10.41
CA SER A 451 -24.09 -29.14 -11.34
C SER A 451 -23.80 -28.42 -12.67
N TRP A 452 -24.35 -28.88 -13.80
CA TRP A 452 -24.11 -28.25 -15.11
C TRP A 452 -24.46 -26.75 -15.13
N GLY A 453 -25.58 -26.37 -14.49
CA GLY A 453 -25.97 -24.96 -14.34
C GLY A 453 -25.00 -24.15 -13.48
N SER A 454 -24.48 -24.72 -12.40
CA SER A 454 -23.46 -24.05 -11.56
C SER A 454 -22.12 -23.86 -12.27
N VAL A 455 -21.76 -24.77 -13.19
CA VAL A 455 -20.54 -24.65 -14.00
C VAL A 455 -20.64 -23.46 -14.96
N LEU A 456 -21.74 -23.34 -15.71
CA LEU A 456 -21.95 -22.21 -16.63
C LEU A 456 -21.94 -20.86 -15.90
N ARG A 457 -22.61 -20.78 -14.74
CA ARG A 457 -22.56 -19.61 -13.85
C ARG A 457 -21.13 -19.30 -13.42
N ASN A 458 -20.41 -20.29 -12.91
CA ASN A 458 -19.03 -20.10 -12.43
C ASN A 458 -18.09 -19.66 -13.57
N VAL A 459 -18.28 -20.18 -14.79
CA VAL A 459 -17.51 -19.72 -15.97
C VAL A 459 -17.78 -18.25 -16.25
N ALA A 460 -19.03 -17.80 -16.24
CA ALA A 460 -19.37 -16.40 -16.44
C ALA A 460 -18.78 -15.50 -15.34
N LEU A 461 -18.90 -15.90 -14.07
CA LEU A 461 -18.32 -15.20 -12.92
C LEU A 461 -16.79 -15.07 -13.04
N VAL A 462 -16.11 -16.19 -13.31
CA VAL A 462 -14.64 -16.22 -13.47
C VAL A 462 -14.21 -15.41 -14.68
N PHE A 463 -14.94 -15.45 -15.79
CA PHE A 463 -14.63 -14.66 -16.98
C PHE A 463 -14.66 -13.15 -16.68
N VAL A 464 -15.76 -12.65 -16.09
CA VAL A 464 -15.90 -11.22 -15.77
C VAL A 464 -14.91 -10.75 -14.70
N LEU A 465 -14.67 -11.59 -13.69
CA LEU A 465 -13.64 -11.33 -12.68
C LEU A 465 -12.25 -11.27 -13.30
N SER A 466 -11.91 -12.23 -14.17
CA SER A 466 -10.61 -12.31 -14.83
C SER A 466 -10.38 -11.13 -15.77
N LEU A 467 -11.44 -10.58 -16.40
CA LEU A 467 -11.34 -9.40 -17.24
C LEU A 467 -10.75 -8.20 -16.47
N ALA A 468 -11.24 -7.92 -15.25
CA ALA A 468 -10.68 -6.84 -14.43
C ALA A 468 -9.22 -7.06 -14.04
N LEU A 469 -8.89 -8.31 -13.67
CA LEU A 469 -7.53 -8.71 -13.29
C LEU A 469 -6.56 -8.57 -14.46
N VAL A 470 -6.93 -9.09 -15.63
CA VAL A 470 -6.12 -9.01 -16.86
C VAL A 470 -5.96 -7.56 -17.30
N THR A 471 -7.02 -6.75 -17.29
CA THR A 471 -6.90 -5.32 -17.63
C THR A 471 -5.93 -4.61 -16.68
N SER A 472 -6.01 -4.87 -15.37
CA SER A 472 -5.10 -4.25 -14.40
C SER A 472 -3.66 -4.75 -14.57
N ALA A 473 -3.46 -6.03 -14.88
CA ALA A 473 -2.16 -6.62 -15.17
C ALA A 473 -1.52 -6.03 -16.45
N LEU A 474 -2.32 -5.80 -17.49
CA LEU A 474 -1.87 -5.21 -18.76
C LEU A 474 -1.48 -3.74 -18.61
N ILE A 475 -2.21 -2.98 -17.77
CA ILE A 475 -1.84 -1.61 -17.43
C ILE A 475 -0.51 -1.62 -16.65
N GLY A 476 -0.39 -2.56 -15.71
CA GLY A 476 0.80 -2.75 -14.89
C GLY A 476 1.02 -1.62 -13.87
N PRO A 477 2.17 -1.61 -13.19
CA PRO A 477 2.52 -0.57 -12.23
C PRO A 477 2.56 0.84 -12.83
N TYR A 478 2.54 1.85 -11.95
CA TYR A 478 2.61 3.25 -12.34
C TYR A 478 3.81 3.54 -13.27
N LYS A 479 3.54 4.31 -14.33
CA LYS A 479 4.56 4.80 -15.27
C LYS A 479 4.39 6.29 -15.47
N ASN A 480 5.48 7.04 -15.37
CA ASN A 480 5.46 8.46 -15.68
C ASN A 480 5.68 8.67 -17.19
N ILE A 481 4.70 9.28 -17.86
CA ILE A 481 4.72 9.49 -19.31
C ILE A 481 5.71 10.55 -19.79
N SER A 482 6.23 11.39 -18.89
CA SER A 482 7.16 12.47 -19.20
C SER A 482 8.59 12.16 -18.77
N GLN A 483 8.85 10.97 -18.24
CA GLN A 483 10.16 10.59 -17.71
C GLN A 483 11.30 10.70 -18.73
N ASP A 484 11.08 10.25 -19.96
CA ASP A 484 12.09 10.28 -21.01
C ASP A 484 12.45 11.72 -21.42
N GLU A 485 11.44 12.60 -21.49
CA GLU A 485 11.62 14.02 -21.83
C GLU A 485 12.36 14.76 -20.70
N ILE A 486 11.95 14.54 -19.44
CA ILE A 486 12.52 15.22 -18.28
C ILE A 486 13.94 14.71 -17.95
N SER A 487 14.22 13.41 -18.12
CA SER A 487 15.57 12.86 -17.91
C SER A 487 16.60 13.52 -18.83
N GLN A 488 16.23 13.84 -20.07
CA GLN A 488 17.12 14.51 -21.02
C GLN A 488 17.36 15.98 -20.65
N LEU A 489 16.34 16.68 -20.15
CA LEU A 489 16.46 18.07 -19.69
C LEU A 489 17.30 18.21 -18.42
N LEU A 490 17.29 17.19 -17.55
CA LEU A 490 17.97 17.22 -16.25
C LEU A 490 19.27 16.41 -16.21
N LYS A 491 19.76 15.89 -17.34
CA LYS A 491 20.94 15.01 -17.39
C LYS A 491 22.21 15.62 -16.81
N ASP A 492 22.34 16.95 -16.86
CA ASP A 492 23.52 17.70 -16.41
C ASP A 492 23.34 18.24 -14.97
N VAL A 493 22.19 17.98 -14.34
CA VAL A 493 21.89 18.45 -12.99
C VAL A 493 22.42 17.43 -11.97
N PRO A 494 23.29 17.84 -11.02
CA PRO A 494 23.80 16.92 -10.02
C PRO A 494 22.71 16.48 -9.04
N ARG A 495 22.92 15.33 -8.38
CA ARG A 495 22.12 14.95 -7.20
C ARG A 495 22.17 16.07 -6.17
N ARG A 496 21.03 16.32 -5.51
CA ARG A 496 20.76 17.47 -4.62
C ARG A 496 20.72 18.83 -5.30
N GLY A 497 20.80 18.88 -6.64
CA GLY A 497 20.48 20.09 -7.39
C GLY A 497 19.03 20.53 -7.15
N VAL A 498 18.81 21.84 -7.17
CA VAL A 498 17.49 22.42 -6.96
C VAL A 498 16.76 22.48 -8.30
N VAL A 499 15.64 21.79 -8.42
CA VAL A 499 14.88 21.71 -9.68
C VAL A 499 13.43 22.08 -9.43
N MET A 500 12.90 22.94 -10.28
CA MET A 500 11.48 23.30 -10.28
C MET A 500 10.87 23.08 -11.66
N MET A 501 9.61 22.65 -11.69
CA MET A 501 8.80 22.72 -12.90
C MET A 501 7.64 23.68 -12.73
N VAL A 502 7.51 24.62 -13.66
CA VAL A 502 6.32 25.46 -13.84
C VAL A 502 5.34 24.67 -14.71
N THR A 503 4.37 24.03 -14.06
CA THR A 503 3.32 23.23 -14.72
C THR A 503 2.04 23.25 -13.91
N ALA A 504 0.91 22.99 -14.57
CA ALA A 504 -0.38 22.75 -13.94
C ALA A 504 -0.62 21.26 -13.60
N ASN A 505 0.31 20.37 -13.95
CA ASN A 505 0.17 18.93 -13.72
C ASN A 505 1.40 18.37 -13.01
N PRO A 506 1.28 17.97 -11.72
CA PRO A 506 2.44 17.53 -10.94
C PRO A 506 3.08 16.24 -11.47
N SER A 507 2.29 15.37 -12.10
CA SER A 507 2.78 14.12 -12.71
C SER A 507 3.78 14.34 -13.85
N ARG A 508 4.00 15.59 -14.30
CA ARG A 508 5.03 15.89 -15.30
C ARG A 508 6.44 15.79 -14.76
N ILE A 509 6.64 16.06 -13.46
CA ILE A 509 7.96 16.02 -12.83
C ILE A 509 8.05 15.03 -11.65
N TRP A 510 6.95 14.72 -10.99
CA TRP A 510 6.93 13.74 -9.92
C TRP A 510 6.63 12.34 -10.46
N PRO A 511 7.29 11.27 -9.98
CA PRO A 511 8.12 11.19 -8.75
C PRO A 511 9.62 11.47 -8.93
N MET A 512 10.06 11.87 -10.13
CA MET A 512 11.48 11.93 -10.50
C MET A 512 12.32 12.85 -9.60
N VAL A 513 11.70 13.88 -9.02
CA VAL A 513 12.35 14.75 -8.02
C VAL A 513 12.91 13.93 -6.85
N ASP A 514 12.12 13.04 -6.24
CA ASP A 514 12.58 12.21 -5.12
C ASP A 514 13.45 11.05 -5.62
N ASP A 515 13.04 10.37 -6.69
CA ASP A 515 13.77 9.21 -7.24
C ASP A 515 15.21 9.56 -7.66
N TRP A 516 15.44 10.78 -8.16
CA TRP A 516 16.76 11.26 -8.59
C TRP A 516 17.46 12.13 -7.54
N GLY A 517 16.81 12.37 -6.40
CA GLY A 517 17.39 13.06 -5.25
C GLY A 517 17.58 14.57 -5.47
N TYR A 518 16.65 15.21 -6.17
CA TYR A 518 16.60 16.67 -6.32
C TYR A 518 15.89 17.35 -5.16
N VAL A 519 16.16 18.65 -5.02
CA VAL A 519 15.50 19.51 -4.03
C VAL A 519 14.37 20.28 -4.71
N TRP A 520 13.17 20.20 -4.16
CA TRP A 520 11.99 20.91 -4.65
C TRP A 520 11.81 22.26 -3.95
N PRO A 521 12.00 23.40 -4.62
CA PRO A 521 12.06 24.71 -3.97
C PRO A 521 10.69 25.35 -3.74
N SER A 522 9.63 24.84 -4.37
CA SER A 522 8.29 25.43 -4.30
C SER A 522 7.43 24.83 -3.18
N ARG A 523 6.59 25.65 -2.55
CA ARG A 523 5.54 25.16 -1.63
C ARG A 523 4.39 24.49 -2.38
N HIS A 524 4.30 24.74 -3.68
CA HIS A 524 3.27 24.17 -4.55
C HIS A 524 3.74 22.83 -5.10
N PHE A 525 2.87 21.81 -5.05
CA PHE A 525 3.09 20.55 -5.75
C PHE A 525 3.14 20.75 -7.28
N ALA A 526 2.23 21.61 -7.76
CA ALA A 526 2.14 22.16 -9.10
C ALA A 526 1.27 23.42 -9.04
N LEU A 527 1.31 24.25 -10.08
CA LEU A 527 0.45 25.42 -10.22
C LEU A 527 -0.94 25.02 -10.74
N TRP A 528 -1.66 24.22 -9.96
CA TRP A 528 -2.90 23.55 -10.36
C TRP A 528 -4.04 24.54 -10.70
N MET A 529 -4.04 25.72 -10.09
CA MET A 529 -5.00 26.82 -10.30
C MET A 529 -4.97 27.39 -11.72
N LEU A 530 -3.87 27.21 -12.46
CA LEU A 530 -3.76 27.68 -13.85
C LEU A 530 -4.86 27.09 -14.75
N THR A 531 -5.40 25.92 -14.38
CA THR A 531 -6.55 25.32 -15.08
C THR A 531 -7.83 26.14 -14.94
N ALA A 532 -8.10 26.71 -13.76
CA ALA A 532 -9.24 27.60 -13.53
C ALA A 532 -9.02 28.96 -14.18
N PHE A 533 -7.82 29.53 -14.06
CA PHE A 533 -7.47 30.81 -14.71
C PHE A 533 -7.66 30.73 -16.22
N SER A 534 -7.18 29.65 -16.85
CA SER A 534 -7.37 29.45 -18.29
C SER A 534 -8.84 29.32 -18.68
N GLN A 535 -9.69 28.68 -17.86
CA GLN A 535 -11.12 28.54 -18.17
C GLN A 535 -11.86 29.88 -18.01
N ASP A 536 -11.52 30.65 -16.98
CA ASP A 536 -12.14 31.95 -16.72
C ASP A 536 -11.75 32.97 -17.79
N LEU A 537 -10.45 33.03 -18.15
CA LEU A 537 -9.96 33.85 -19.27
C LEU A 537 -10.61 33.48 -20.59
N LYS A 538 -10.77 32.19 -20.91
CA LYS A 538 -11.48 31.75 -22.12
C LYS A 538 -12.94 32.18 -22.15
N LYS A 539 -13.59 32.23 -20.98
CA LYS A 539 -15.02 32.50 -20.86
C LYS A 539 -15.32 33.99 -20.83
N ASN A 540 -14.54 34.77 -20.08
CA ASN A 540 -14.84 36.16 -19.75
C ASN A 540 -13.84 37.16 -20.35
N GLY A 541 -12.68 36.69 -20.85
CA GLY A 541 -11.59 37.55 -21.33
C GLY A 541 -10.68 38.10 -20.21
N GLU A 542 -11.15 38.09 -18.96
CA GLU A 542 -10.40 38.53 -17.78
C GLU A 542 -10.66 37.59 -16.58
N LEU A 543 -9.79 37.65 -15.57
CA LEU A 543 -9.97 36.90 -14.33
C LEU A 543 -10.99 37.58 -13.42
N SER A 544 -11.95 36.81 -12.92
CA SER A 544 -12.85 37.26 -11.86
C SER A 544 -12.07 37.74 -10.62
N PRO A 545 -12.60 38.68 -9.82
CA PRO A 545 -11.85 39.30 -8.72
C PRO A 545 -11.20 38.31 -7.75
N LYS A 546 -11.91 37.22 -7.39
CA LYS A 546 -11.37 36.17 -6.52
C LYS A 546 -10.22 35.39 -7.16
N LEU A 547 -10.30 35.11 -8.46
CA LEU A 547 -9.23 34.43 -9.19
C LEU A 547 -8.03 35.37 -9.43
N ALA A 548 -8.26 36.67 -9.61
CA ALA A 548 -7.20 37.67 -9.71
C ALA A 548 -6.44 37.82 -8.36
N GLU A 549 -7.14 37.85 -7.23
CA GLU A 549 -6.52 37.85 -5.90
C GLU A 549 -5.66 36.59 -5.69
N MET A 550 -6.21 35.43 -6.04
CA MET A 550 -5.45 34.18 -5.98
C MET A 550 -4.25 34.19 -6.93
N ALA A 551 -4.38 34.71 -8.15
CA ALA A 551 -3.28 34.81 -9.11
C ALA A 551 -2.11 35.62 -8.52
N ASN A 552 -2.39 36.77 -7.91
CA ASN A 552 -1.38 37.60 -7.24
C ASN A 552 -0.71 36.87 -6.07
N LEU A 553 -1.49 36.15 -5.26
CA LEU A 553 -0.94 35.32 -4.19
C LEU A 553 0.02 34.25 -4.72
N ILE A 554 -0.35 33.54 -5.79
CA ILE A 554 0.46 32.47 -6.37
C ILE A 554 1.76 33.02 -6.96
N ARG A 555 1.71 34.17 -7.66
CA ARG A 555 2.90 34.82 -8.22
C ARG A 555 3.88 35.22 -7.11
N SER A 556 3.38 35.91 -6.09
CA SER A 556 4.18 36.36 -4.95
C SER A 556 4.81 35.19 -4.19
N GLN A 557 4.03 34.14 -3.90
CA GLN A 557 4.56 32.92 -3.26
C GLN A 557 5.65 32.25 -4.10
N THR A 558 5.45 32.18 -5.42
CA THR A 558 6.44 31.61 -6.33
C THR A 558 7.72 32.44 -6.33
N ALA A 559 7.63 33.77 -6.45
CA ALA A 559 8.77 34.68 -6.38
C ALA A 559 9.60 34.50 -5.09
N VAL A 560 8.92 34.41 -3.94
CA VAL A 560 9.56 34.17 -2.64
C VAL A 560 10.24 32.81 -2.60
N ASP A 561 9.57 31.74 -3.06
CA ASP A 561 10.12 30.39 -3.04
C ASP A 561 11.39 30.27 -3.91
N LEU A 562 11.39 30.86 -5.11
CA LEU A 562 12.59 30.92 -5.97
C LEU A 562 13.69 31.81 -5.36
N SER A 563 13.34 32.89 -4.66
CA SER A 563 14.33 33.73 -3.99
C SER A 563 14.97 33.02 -2.78
N CYS A 564 14.22 32.15 -2.12
CA CYS A 564 14.71 31.41 -0.96
C CYS A 564 15.59 30.22 -1.32
N ASN A 565 15.23 29.50 -2.39
CA ASN A 565 15.96 28.33 -2.86
C ASN A 565 16.03 28.40 -4.40
N PRO A 566 16.95 29.19 -4.96
CA PRO A 566 17.00 29.46 -6.39
C PRO A 566 17.31 28.18 -7.18
N PRO A 567 16.35 27.69 -8.02
CA PRO A 567 16.56 26.50 -8.82
C PRO A 567 17.83 26.60 -9.65
N ASP A 568 18.58 25.51 -9.79
CA ASP A 568 19.65 25.40 -10.78
C ASP A 568 19.06 25.30 -12.18
N VAL A 569 17.92 24.60 -12.29
CA VAL A 569 17.13 24.46 -13.52
C VAL A 569 15.66 24.68 -13.24
N ILE A 570 15.03 25.53 -14.05
CA ILE A 570 13.58 25.69 -14.15
C ILE A 570 13.11 25.03 -15.44
N ILE A 571 12.16 24.10 -15.34
CA ILE A 571 11.48 23.52 -16.51
C ILE A 571 10.10 24.15 -16.65
N VAL A 572 9.75 24.59 -17.84
CA VAL A 572 8.46 25.19 -18.16
C VAL A 572 7.69 24.24 -19.08
N ASP A 573 6.51 23.82 -18.65
CA ASP A 573 5.52 23.13 -19.49
C ASP A 573 4.72 24.16 -20.28
N ASN A 574 4.68 24.08 -21.60
CA ASN A 574 3.98 25.08 -22.42
C ASN A 574 2.44 25.06 -22.27
N LEU A 575 1.88 24.08 -21.56
CA LEU A 575 0.45 23.93 -21.25
C LEU A 575 -0.53 23.83 -22.43
N GLU A 576 -0.05 23.91 -23.68
CA GLU A 576 -0.89 23.96 -24.90
C GLU A 576 -1.85 22.76 -25.01
N ARG A 577 -1.38 21.57 -24.59
CA ARG A 577 -2.17 20.32 -24.60
C ARG A 577 -2.77 20.01 -23.22
N SER A 578 -3.26 21.03 -22.52
CA SER A 578 -3.83 20.90 -21.18
C SER A 578 -5.09 21.74 -20.99
N LYS A 579 -5.80 21.56 -19.86
CA LYS A 579 -6.91 22.44 -19.47
C LYS A 579 -6.47 23.88 -19.17
N ALA A 580 -5.16 24.14 -19.07
CA ALA A 580 -4.56 25.44 -18.80
C ALA A 580 -4.01 26.15 -20.06
N SER A 581 -4.45 25.74 -21.26
CA SER A 581 -3.85 26.16 -22.53
C SER A 581 -3.91 27.67 -22.86
N SER A 582 -4.69 28.47 -22.14
CA SER A 582 -4.78 29.93 -22.36
C SER A 582 -3.87 30.74 -21.44
N VAL A 583 -3.06 30.08 -20.63
CA VAL A 583 -2.09 30.76 -19.76
C VAL A 583 -0.69 30.41 -20.24
N GLU A 584 0.08 31.43 -20.61
CA GLU A 584 1.52 31.29 -20.83
C GLU A 584 2.20 31.38 -19.45
N PRO A 585 2.84 30.30 -18.95
CA PRO A 585 3.21 30.22 -17.55
C PRO A 585 4.24 31.25 -17.09
N ILE A 586 5.22 31.58 -17.93
CA ILE A 586 6.26 32.55 -17.55
C ILE A 586 5.70 33.96 -17.57
N GLY A 587 4.97 34.35 -18.61
CA GLY A 587 4.26 35.62 -18.70
C GLY A 587 3.29 35.83 -17.55
N PHE A 588 2.57 34.78 -17.13
CA PHE A 588 1.72 34.82 -15.94
C PHE A 588 2.51 35.12 -14.66
N LEU A 589 3.69 34.53 -14.48
CA LEU A 589 4.51 34.74 -13.29
C LEU A 589 5.24 36.09 -13.33
N SER A 590 5.69 36.54 -14.51
CA SER A 590 6.39 37.82 -14.74
C SER A 590 5.52 39.07 -14.54
N GLU A 591 4.21 38.93 -14.35
CA GLU A 591 3.38 40.03 -13.85
C GLU A 591 3.78 40.47 -12.42
N ASP A 592 4.42 39.60 -11.64
CA ASP A 592 5.05 39.97 -10.38
C ASP A 592 6.51 40.39 -10.62
N GLN A 593 6.84 41.63 -10.25
CA GLN A 593 8.15 42.22 -10.49
C GLN A 593 9.29 41.48 -9.77
N ALA A 594 9.01 40.86 -8.62
CA ALA A 594 10.03 40.10 -7.89
C ALA A 594 10.33 38.78 -8.59
N PHE A 595 9.30 38.12 -9.15
CA PHE A 595 9.53 36.96 -10.01
C PHE A 595 10.34 37.33 -11.25
N ASP A 596 9.97 38.40 -11.95
CA ASP A 596 10.65 38.82 -13.19
C ASP A 596 12.13 39.15 -12.94
N ALA A 597 12.42 39.84 -11.83
CA ALA A 597 13.79 40.11 -11.41
C ALA A 597 14.60 38.83 -11.16
N VAL A 598 14.01 37.82 -10.54
CA VAL A 598 14.64 36.50 -10.33
C VAL A 598 14.83 35.78 -11.66
N PHE A 599 13.78 35.70 -12.48
CA PHE A 599 13.77 34.93 -13.73
C PHE A 599 14.69 35.53 -14.80
N SER A 600 14.95 36.84 -14.76
CA SER A 600 15.92 37.51 -15.65
C SER A 600 17.35 36.94 -15.54
N ASN A 601 17.67 36.24 -14.44
CA ASN A 601 18.95 35.56 -14.22
C ASN A 601 18.96 34.11 -14.72
N TYR A 602 17.96 33.70 -15.49
CA TYR A 602 17.86 32.37 -16.08
C TYR A 602 17.91 32.46 -17.61
N THR A 603 18.81 31.70 -18.21
CA THR A 603 18.95 31.62 -19.67
C THR A 603 18.31 30.35 -20.19
N ARG A 604 17.55 30.45 -21.28
CA ARG A 604 17.00 29.28 -21.98
C ARG A 604 18.13 28.35 -22.42
N ASP A 605 18.02 27.07 -22.09
CA ASP A 605 19.01 26.04 -22.42
C ASP A 605 18.50 25.13 -23.55
N ARG A 606 17.55 24.25 -23.24
CA ARG A 606 17.04 23.24 -24.19
C ARG A 606 15.53 23.13 -24.17
N SER A 607 14.94 22.75 -25.31
CA SER A 607 13.52 22.40 -25.42
C SER A 607 13.37 20.96 -25.93
N ILE A 608 12.56 20.15 -25.25
CA ILE A 608 12.24 18.77 -25.61
C ILE A 608 10.74 18.58 -25.54
N GLY A 609 10.12 18.27 -26.68
CA GLY A 609 8.67 18.16 -26.78
C GLY A 609 7.99 19.47 -26.35
N ARG A 610 7.20 19.40 -25.28
CA ARG A 610 6.46 20.54 -24.71
C ARG A 610 7.20 21.31 -23.62
N PHE A 611 8.38 20.84 -23.24
CA PHE A 611 9.11 21.35 -22.08
C PHE A 611 10.30 22.19 -22.52
N THR A 612 10.50 23.32 -21.87
CA THR A 612 11.69 24.17 -22.05
C THR A 612 12.42 24.35 -20.73
N SER A 613 13.72 24.11 -20.73
CA SER A 613 14.60 24.27 -19.58
C SER A 613 15.28 25.65 -19.61
N TYR A 614 15.44 26.22 -18.43
CA TYR A 614 16.12 27.47 -18.18
C TYR A 614 17.13 27.24 -17.06
N VAL A 615 18.39 27.63 -17.29
CA VAL A 615 19.51 27.40 -16.38
C VAL A 615 19.88 28.71 -15.71
N LYS A 616 20.11 28.64 -14.39
CA LYS A 616 20.53 29.77 -13.57
C LYS A 616 21.91 30.28 -13.99
N ALA A 617 22.08 31.60 -14.05
CA ALA A 617 23.36 32.24 -14.30
C ALA A 617 24.44 31.81 -13.29
N ALA A 618 25.64 31.53 -13.78
CA ALA A 618 26.74 31.06 -12.95
C ALA A 618 27.13 32.09 -11.88
N GLY A 619 27.21 31.66 -10.62
CA GLY A 619 27.60 32.52 -9.50
C GLY A 619 26.52 33.47 -8.99
N TRP A 620 25.34 33.53 -9.64
CA TRP A 620 24.24 34.36 -9.18
C TRP A 620 23.51 33.75 -7.98
N GLN A 621 23.19 34.60 -7.01
CA GLN A 621 22.33 34.28 -5.87
C GLN A 621 21.44 35.49 -5.59
N PRO A 622 20.11 35.31 -5.42
CA PRO A 622 19.21 36.38 -5.04
C PRO A 622 19.43 36.79 -3.59
N SER A 623 19.01 38.01 -3.24
CA SER A 623 18.93 38.42 -1.84
C SER A 623 17.92 37.54 -1.10
N ARG A 624 18.38 36.74 -0.15
CA ARG A 624 17.53 35.78 0.58
C ARG A 624 16.51 36.53 1.46
N PRO A 625 15.19 36.35 1.25
CA PRO A 625 14.18 36.88 2.14
C PRO A 625 14.37 36.45 3.60
N LYS A 626 13.91 37.26 4.56
CA LYS A 626 14.02 36.94 6.00
C LYS A 626 13.19 35.71 6.39
N ASP A 627 12.06 35.51 5.72
CA ASP A 627 11.07 34.47 6.05
C ASP A 627 11.22 33.21 5.18
N CYS A 628 12.44 32.86 4.80
CA CYS A 628 12.66 31.68 3.99
C CYS A 628 12.37 30.38 4.73
N ARG A 629 11.48 29.58 4.14
CA ARG A 629 11.20 28.22 4.61
C ARG A 629 12.43 27.32 4.44
N MET A 630 12.62 26.41 5.39
CA MET A 630 13.61 25.34 5.29
C MET A 630 13.03 24.17 4.49
N ILE A 631 13.87 23.57 3.64
CA ILE A 631 13.56 22.34 2.91
C ILE A 631 14.52 21.28 3.44
N TYR A 632 13.96 20.21 3.99
CA TYR A 632 14.68 19.14 4.70
C TYR A 632 14.99 17.95 3.79
#